data_AF-A0A485AMA0-F1
#
_entry.id   AF-A0A485AMA0-F1
#
_cell.length_a   1.000
_cell.length_b   1.000
_cell.length_c   1.000
_cell.angle_alpha   90.00
_cell.angle_beta   90.00
_cell.angle_gamma   90.00
#
_symmetry.space_group_name_H-M   'P 1'
#
loop_
_entity.id
_entity.type
_entity.pdbx_description
1 polymer ?
#
loop_
_entity_poly.entity_id
_entity_poly.type
_entity_poly.pdbx_seq_one_letter_code
_entity_poly.pdbx_strand_id
1 'polypeptide(L)'
;MSDRIDRDVINALIAGHFADPFSVLGMHRTESGLEVRALLPDATEVWVIEPKTGRKVGQLECVDARGFFCGILPRRKNFFRYQLAVVWHGPAEPD
;
A
#
# COMPACT_ATOMS: atom_id res chain seq x y z
N MET A 1 -15.43 14.36 -0.57
CA MET A 1 -14.05 14.59 -1.05
C MET A 1 -13.44 13.22 -1.21
N SER A 2 -12.82 12.92 -2.35
CA SER A 2 -12.23 11.59 -2.55
C SER A 2 -10.97 11.50 -1.69
N ASP A 3 -10.90 10.53 -0.77
CA ASP A 3 -9.73 10.22 0.08
C ASP A 3 -8.50 9.74 -0.73
N ARG A 4 -8.45 9.99 -2.04
CA ARG A 4 -7.34 9.59 -2.90
C ARG A 4 -6.16 10.54 -2.73
N ILE A 5 -4.98 9.96 -2.53
CA ILE A 5 -3.71 10.70 -2.50
C ILE A 5 -3.48 11.39 -3.84
N ASP A 6 -3.00 12.62 -3.78
CA ASP A 6 -2.68 13.43 -4.95
C ASP A 6 -1.63 12.73 -5.82
N ARG A 7 -1.84 12.75 -7.14
CA ARG A 7 -0.92 12.16 -8.12
C ARG A 7 0.46 12.81 -8.04
N ASP A 8 0.56 14.09 -7.69
CA ASP A 8 1.85 14.77 -7.54
C ASP A 8 2.66 14.25 -6.34
N VAL A 9 1.96 13.91 -5.24
CA VAL A 9 2.59 13.26 -4.09
C VAL A 9 3.10 11.87 -4.46
N ILE A 10 2.30 11.09 -5.21
CA ILE A 10 2.73 9.76 -5.71
C ILE A 10 3.96 9.91 -6.62
N ASN A 11 3.96 10.89 -7.53
CA ASN A 11 5.09 11.15 -8.42
C ASN A 11 6.37 11.52 -7.65
N ALA A 12 6.27 12.42 -6.67
CA ALA A 12 7.41 12.82 -5.84
C ALA A 12 7.96 11.65 -5.01
N LEU A 13 7.07 10.80 -4.48
CA LEU A 13 7.44 9.61 -3.72
C LEU A 13 8.22 8.61 -4.59
N ILE A 14 7.70 8.30 -5.78
CA ILE A 14 8.34 7.37 -6.73
C ILE A 14 9.68 7.92 -7.23
N ALA A 15 9.77 9.24 -7.45
CA ALA A 15 11.02 9.88 -7.86
C ALA A 15 12.07 9.98 -6.75
N GLY A 16 11.75 9.58 -5.50
CA GLY A 16 12.65 9.74 -4.35
C GLY A 16 12.85 11.20 -3.93
N HIS A 17 11.95 12.10 -4.34
CA HIS A 17 12.02 13.54 -4.07
C HIS A 17 11.06 13.98 -2.95
N PHE A 18 10.51 13.03 -2.19
CA PHE A 18 9.59 13.32 -1.10
C PHE A 18 10.32 13.25 0.25
N ALA A 19 10.36 14.36 0.98
CA ALA A 19 11.18 14.51 2.18
C ALA A 19 10.75 13.60 3.35
N ASP A 20 9.45 13.30 3.45
CA ASP A 20 8.91 12.42 4.50
C ASP A 20 8.00 11.34 3.90
N PRO A 21 8.57 10.25 3.37
CA PRO A 21 7.78 9.18 2.75
C PRO A 21 6.81 8.50 3.73
N PHE A 22 7.07 8.53 5.04
CA PHE A 22 6.21 7.88 6.04
C PHE A 22 4.99 8.72 6.42
N SER A 23 4.97 10.02 6.10
CA SER A 23 3.72 10.78 6.13
C SER A 23 2.70 10.27 5.12
N VAL A 24 3.14 9.53 4.09
CA VAL A 24 2.28 8.95 3.04
C VAL A 24 2.18 7.43 3.18
N LEU A 25 3.28 6.74 3.41
CA LEU A 25 3.36 5.27 3.45
C LEU A 25 3.00 4.70 4.83
N GLY A 26 2.60 3.43 4.85
CA GLY A 26 2.21 2.75 6.08
C GLY A 26 0.71 2.87 6.38
N MET A 27 0.35 2.75 7.65
CA MET A 27 -1.05 2.74 8.08
C MET A 27 -1.49 4.12 8.58
N HIS A 28 -2.59 4.63 8.05
CA HIS A 28 -3.11 5.97 8.32
C HIS A 28 -4.58 5.91 8.73
N ARG A 29 -4.99 6.84 9.60
CA ARG A 29 -6.42 7.07 9.88
C ARG A 29 -6.95 8.08 8.86
N THR A 30 -8.07 7.75 8.23
CA THR A 30 -8.80 8.59 7.27
C THR A 30 -10.26 8.70 7.72
N GLU A 31 -11.05 9.56 7.06
CA GLU A 31 -12.50 9.63 7.27
C GLU A 31 -13.19 8.31 6.91
N SER A 32 -12.66 7.60 5.90
CA SER A 32 -13.16 6.29 5.46
C SER A 32 -12.69 5.10 6.33
N GLY A 33 -11.80 5.32 7.29
CA GLY A 33 -11.28 4.29 8.20
C GLY A 33 -9.76 4.14 8.17
N LEU A 34 -9.24 2.99 8.58
CA LEU A 34 -7.81 2.72 8.48
C LEU A 34 -7.43 2.39 7.05
N GLU A 35 -6.51 3.16 6.48
CA GLU A 35 -5.92 2.90 5.18
C GLU A 35 -4.50 2.37 5.35
N VAL A 36 -4.11 1.39 4.53
CA VAL A 36 -2.71 0.98 4.40
C VAL A 36 -2.24 1.36 3.01
N ARG A 37 -1.08 2.00 2.92
CA ARG A 37 -0.44 2.45 1.68
C ARG A 37 0.98 1.89 1.59
N ALA A 38 1.37 1.41 0.42
CA ALA A 38 2.67 0.79 0.19
C ALA A 38 3.22 1.17 -1.18
N LEU A 39 4.54 1.40 -1.25
CA LEU A 39 5.28 1.50 -2.50
C LEU A 39 6.11 0.22 -2.67
N LEU A 40 5.72 -0.61 -3.62
CA LEU A 40 6.25 -1.95 -3.91
C LEU A 40 6.43 -2.09 -5.42
N PRO A 41 7.53 -1.58 -6.00
CA PRO A 41 7.81 -1.71 -7.43
C PRO A 41 7.80 -3.18 -7.88
N ASP A 42 7.24 -3.47 -9.05
CA ASP A 42 7.16 -4.82 -9.65
C ASP A 42 6.22 -5.81 -8.92
N ALA A 43 5.51 -5.38 -7.88
CA ALA A 43 4.45 -6.17 -7.26
C ALA A 43 3.21 -6.25 -8.17
N THR A 44 2.57 -7.41 -8.20
CA THR A 44 1.30 -7.62 -8.91
C THR A 44 0.11 -7.71 -7.98
N GLU A 45 0.34 -8.13 -6.73
CA GLU A 45 -0.72 -8.32 -5.76
C GLU A 45 -0.20 -8.08 -4.34
N VAL A 46 -0.97 -7.34 -3.54
CA VAL A 46 -0.58 -7.00 -2.17
C VAL A 46 -1.75 -7.24 -1.23
N TRP A 47 -1.51 -8.03 -0.18
CA TRP A 47 -2.46 -8.25 0.90
C TRP A 47 -1.90 -7.79 2.24
N VAL A 48 -2.74 -7.15 3.03
CA VAL A 48 -2.51 -6.97 4.46
C VAL A 48 -2.89 -8.27 5.16
N ILE A 49 -1.96 -8.86 5.91
CA ILE A 49 -2.19 -10.10 6.65
C ILE A 49 -1.97 -9.91 8.15
N GLU A 50 -2.66 -10.73 8.95
CA GLU A 50 -2.39 -10.84 10.38
C GLU A 50 -1.15 -11.72 10.60
N PRO A 51 -0.12 -11.27 11.36
CA PRO A 51 1.17 -11.96 11.40
C PRO A 51 1.16 -13.36 12.00
N LYS A 52 0.29 -13.63 13.01
CA LYS A 52 0.30 -14.92 13.72
C LYS A 52 -0.38 -16.03 12.94
N THR A 53 -1.41 -15.68 12.17
CA THR A 53 -2.31 -16.63 11.50
C THR A 53 -2.15 -16.62 9.98
N GLY A 54 -1.46 -15.62 9.42
CA GLY A 54 -1.39 -15.39 7.97
C GLY A 54 -2.72 -14.98 7.35
N ARG A 55 -3.75 -14.73 8.16
CA ARG A 55 -5.11 -14.44 7.67
C ARG A 55 -5.11 -13.13 6.90
N LYS A 56 -5.58 -13.17 5.65
CA LYS A 56 -5.87 -12.01 4.80
C LYS A 56 -6.87 -11.07 5.50
N VAL A 57 -6.45 -9.84 5.77
CA VAL A 57 -7.24 -8.78 6.42
C VAL A 57 -7.89 -7.87 5.37
N GLY A 58 -7.19 -7.59 4.27
CA GLY A 58 -7.68 -6.83 3.15
C GLY A 58 -6.65 -6.82 2.01
N GLN A 59 -7.13 -6.68 0.79
CA GLN A 59 -6.28 -6.51 -0.40
C GLN A 59 -6.04 -5.02 -0.62
N LEU A 60 -4.85 -4.66 -1.10
CA LEU A 60 -4.57 -3.30 -1.55
C LEU A 60 -4.77 -3.21 -3.07
N GLU A 61 -5.46 -2.17 -3.52
CA GLU A 61 -5.63 -1.81 -4.92
C GLU A 61 -4.34 -1.18 -5.45
N CYS A 62 -3.94 -1.55 -6.67
CA CYS A 62 -2.88 -0.85 -7.39
C CYS A 62 -3.42 0.47 -7.93
N VAL A 63 -3.03 1.59 -7.32
CA VAL A 63 -3.47 2.93 -7.72
C VAL A 63 -2.54 3.54 -8.77
N ASP A 64 -1.26 3.15 -8.75
CA ASP A 64 -0.30 3.49 -9.80
C ASP A 64 0.55 2.26 -10.15
N ALA A 65 0.60 1.92 -11.43
CA ALA A 65 1.27 0.74 -11.98
C ALA A 65 2.78 0.68 -11.68
N ARG A 66 3.40 1.80 -11.29
CA ARG A 66 4.80 1.85 -10.81
C ARG A 66 4.96 1.27 -9.39
N GLY A 67 3.90 0.70 -8.82
CA GLY A 67 3.93 -0.05 -7.57
C GLY A 67 3.35 0.70 -6.38
N PHE A 68 2.50 1.72 -6.58
CA PHE A 68 1.81 2.37 -5.46
C PHE A 68 0.46 1.70 -5.21
N PHE A 69 0.31 1.14 -4.01
CA PHE A 69 -0.89 0.41 -3.58
C PHE A 69 -1.54 1.07 -2.37
N CYS A 70 -2.87 1.06 -2.32
CA CYS A 70 -3.60 1.44 -1.11
C CYS A 70 -4.88 0.65 -0.88
N GLY A 71 -5.40 0.67 0.34
CA GLY A 71 -6.66 -0.01 0.66
C GLY A 71 -7.21 0.35 2.04
N ILE A 72 -8.51 0.64 2.08
CA ILE A 72 -9.26 0.85 3.32
C ILE A 72 -9.57 -0.51 3.98
N LEU A 73 -9.37 -0.60 5.29
CA LEU A 73 -9.65 -1.76 6.13
C LEU A 73 -10.87 -1.45 7.02
N PRO A 74 -12.11 -1.50 6.49
CA PRO A 74 -13.30 -0.97 7.18
C PRO A 74 -13.63 -1.70 8.50
N ARG A 75 -13.15 -2.95 8.65
CA ARG A 75 -13.35 -3.75 9.87
C ARG A 75 -12.30 -3.48 10.95
N ARG A 76 -11.34 -2.58 10.72
CA ARG A 76 -10.26 -2.24 11.67
C ARG A 76 -10.37 -0.76 12.07
N LYS A 77 -10.61 -0.52 13.36
CA LYS A 77 -10.78 0.83 13.93
C LYS A 77 -9.53 1.37 14.64
N ASN A 78 -8.59 0.50 14.99
CA ASN A 78 -7.36 0.85 15.72
C ASN A 78 -6.15 0.31 15.00
N PHE A 79 -5.03 1.04 15.09
CA PHE A 79 -3.75 0.59 14.59
C PHE A 79 -3.43 -0.80 15.14
N PHE A 80 -2.87 -1.65 14.29
CA PHE A 80 -2.61 -3.05 14.61
C PHE A 80 -1.36 -3.52 13.90
N ARG A 81 -0.73 -4.57 14.44
CA ARG A 81 0.41 -5.21 13.76
C ARG A 81 -0.09 -5.96 12.54
N TYR A 82 0.59 -5.76 11.43
CA TYR A 82 0.30 -6.43 10.17
C TYR A 82 1.61 -6.77 9.45
N GLN A 83 1.51 -7.64 8.46
CA GLN A 83 2.53 -7.84 7.44
C GLN A 83 1.89 -7.68 6.06
N LEU A 84 2.74 -7.51 5.04
CA LEU A 84 2.32 -7.53 3.66
C LEU A 84 2.67 -8.88 3.05
N ALA A 85 1.67 -9.59 2.52
CA ALA A 85 1.90 -10.72 1.63
C ALA A 85 1.89 -10.16 0.20
N VAL A 86 3.03 -10.24 -0.47
CA VAL A 86 3.27 -9.62 -1.77
C VAL A 86 3.55 -10.70 -2.81
N VAL A 87 2.85 -10.63 -3.94
CA VAL A 87 3.18 -11.37 -5.15
C VAL A 87 3.95 -10.42 -6.05
N TRP A 88 5.14 -10.84 -6.47
CA TRP A 88 5.99 -10.10 -7.39
C TRP A 88 5.92 -10.78 -8.76
N HIS A 89 6.11 -10.01 -9.84
CA HIS A 89 6.49 -10.63 -11.10
C HIS A 89 7.78 -11.43 -10.89
N GLY A 90 7.83 -12.66 -11.41
CA GLY A 90 9.11 -13.38 -11.54
C GLY A 90 10.08 -12.55 -12.39
N PRO A 91 11.40 -12.80 -12.31
CA PRO A 91 12.36 -12.08 -13.16
C PRO A 91 11.87 -12.15 -14.60
N ALA A 92 11.76 -11.00 -15.27
CA ALA A 92 11.59 -10.98 -16.70
C ALA A 92 12.73 -11.81 -17.29
N GLU A 93 12.41 -12.87 -18.03
CA GLU A 93 13.42 -13.55 -18.82
C GLU A 93 14.09 -12.49 -19.70
N PRO A 94 15.43 -12.38 -19.67
CA PRO A 94 16.10 -11.53 -20.63
C PRO A 94 15.87 -12.13 -22.03
N ASP A 95 15.36 -11.31 -22.95
CA ASP A 95 15.36 -11.59 -24.39
C ASP A 95 16.77 -11.94 -24.90
#